data_AF-F5YD54-F1
#
_entry.id   AF-F5YD54-F1
#
_cell.length_a   1.000
_cell.length_b   1.000
_cell.length_c   1.000
_cell.angle_alpha   90.00
_cell.angle_beta   90.00
_cell.angle_gamma   90.00
#
_symmetry.space_group_name_H-M   'P 1'
#
loop_
_entity.id
_entity.type
_entity.pdbx_description
1 polymer ?
#
loop_
_entity_poly.entity_id
_entity_poly.type
_entity_poly.pdbx_seq_one_letter_code
_entity_poly.pdbx_strand_id
1 'polypeptide(L)'
;MSNADLLVKAMTYQNPETIPVSIGTLPALWRKHPGEMKEITARYPQFFGDISEQYNYDTYTPASYHEGSFADEWGCVWSNIQEGQESIVTGHPVKTREDIRSLKIPDDRTGRLPHGFMYLRLLDLRGFEEAMFDFADEAPELQILIDKVLEYNMIQVDVAIGKNSGPVQYFGDDLGMQKGLAIGRDKWVKYMKPCFTKLYKKVHDAGKLVYMHTDGCIWEIMPDLKEAGVNMVNPQYRANGLDNLVRVCKGKIPINLDLDRQFLPFATPSSIEDHVRECIEALYLPSGGLGISLELGQDVSPEIIEASLAALEKYRHYKG
;
A
#
# COMPACT_ATOMS: atom_id res chain seq x y z
N MET A 1 -15.09 -19.88 -1.50
CA MET A 1 -15.04 -18.64 -0.69
C MET A 1 -13.98 -17.74 -1.30
N SER A 2 -14.27 -16.47 -1.52
CA SER A 2 -13.34 -15.58 -2.21
C SER A 2 -12.19 -15.16 -1.29
N ASN A 3 -11.06 -14.73 -1.85
CA ASN A 3 -9.98 -14.13 -1.06
C ASN A 3 -10.44 -12.85 -0.34
N ALA A 4 -11.40 -12.11 -0.93
CA ALA A 4 -12.00 -10.95 -0.29
C ALA A 4 -12.76 -11.31 1.01
N ASP A 5 -13.49 -12.43 1.02
CA ASP A 5 -14.18 -12.91 2.23
C ASP A 5 -13.17 -13.31 3.33
N LEU A 6 -12.09 -13.99 2.94
CA LEU A 6 -11.01 -14.36 3.87
C LEU A 6 -10.33 -13.13 4.45
N LEU A 7 -10.10 -12.11 3.62
CA LEU A 7 -9.54 -10.83 4.05
C LEU A 7 -10.44 -10.17 5.08
N VAL A 8 -11.75 -10.03 4.80
CA VAL A 8 -12.72 -9.48 5.76
C VAL A 8 -12.69 -10.26 7.08
N LYS A 9 -12.75 -11.60 7.04
CA LYS A 9 -12.67 -12.42 8.25
C LYS A 9 -11.37 -12.21 9.02
N ALA A 10 -10.24 -12.06 8.33
CA ALA A 10 -8.96 -11.76 8.97
C ALA A 10 -8.97 -10.35 9.59
N MET A 11 -9.51 -9.35 8.90
CA MET A 11 -9.65 -7.97 9.40
C MET A 11 -10.54 -7.88 10.65
N THR A 12 -11.53 -8.77 10.79
CA THR A 12 -12.51 -8.73 11.87
C THR A 12 -12.37 -9.84 12.90
N TYR A 13 -11.28 -10.62 12.86
CA TYR A 13 -11.03 -11.76 13.75
C TYR A 13 -12.17 -12.81 13.77
N GLN A 14 -12.66 -13.22 12.59
CA GLN A 14 -13.76 -14.18 12.42
C GLN A 14 -13.31 -15.55 11.88
N ASN A 15 -12.20 -16.07 12.43
CA ASN A 15 -11.71 -17.44 12.17
C ASN A 15 -11.65 -17.80 10.67
N PRO A 16 -10.82 -17.09 9.87
CA PRO A 16 -10.69 -17.40 8.45
C PRO A 16 -10.21 -18.84 8.22
N GLU A 17 -10.79 -19.50 7.22
CA GLU A 17 -10.51 -20.90 6.90
C GLU A 17 -9.05 -21.11 6.49
N THR A 18 -8.47 -20.13 5.79
CA THR A 18 -7.05 -20.05 5.45
C THR A 18 -6.59 -18.60 5.62
N ILE A 19 -5.29 -18.39 5.76
CA ILE A 19 -4.71 -17.04 5.74
C ILE A 19 -4.99 -16.45 4.35
N PRO A 20 -5.61 -15.26 4.23
CA PRO A 20 -5.78 -14.59 2.94
C PRO A 20 -4.41 -14.22 2.37
N VAL A 21 -4.24 -14.45 1.07
CA VAL A 21 -2.99 -14.19 0.34
C VAL A 21 -3.30 -13.25 -0.82
N SER A 22 -2.52 -12.19 -0.97
CA SER A 22 -2.65 -11.22 -2.07
C SER A 22 -1.34 -11.15 -2.87
N ILE A 23 -1.41 -11.39 -4.18
CA ILE A 23 -0.23 -11.33 -5.04
C ILE A 23 -0.34 -10.12 -5.97
N GLY A 24 0.64 -9.23 -5.89
CA GLY A 24 0.86 -8.13 -6.83
C GLY A 24 1.98 -8.48 -7.80
N THR A 25 1.84 -8.05 -9.05
CA THR A 25 2.89 -8.21 -10.07
C THR A 25 3.07 -6.88 -10.80
N LEU A 26 4.31 -6.42 -10.94
CA LEU A 26 4.59 -5.26 -11.77
C LEU A 26 4.40 -5.62 -13.25
N PRO A 27 3.84 -4.73 -14.09
CA PRO A 27 3.75 -4.97 -15.53
C PRO A 27 5.10 -5.30 -16.17
N ALA A 28 6.19 -4.70 -15.68
CA ALA A 28 7.55 -4.99 -16.13
C ALA A 28 7.93 -6.49 -16.01
N LEU A 29 7.43 -7.19 -14.99
CA LEU A 29 7.65 -8.64 -14.83
C LEU A 29 6.99 -9.42 -15.97
N TRP A 30 5.73 -9.13 -16.28
CA TRP A 30 5.01 -9.75 -17.39
C TRP A 30 5.63 -9.45 -18.75
N ARG A 31 6.21 -8.26 -18.91
CA ARG A 31 6.95 -7.89 -20.12
C ARG A 31 8.25 -8.70 -20.27
N LYS A 32 8.95 -8.93 -19.16
CA LYS A 32 10.22 -9.66 -19.15
C LYS A 32 10.05 -11.17 -19.31
N HIS A 33 9.02 -11.75 -18.69
CA HIS A 33 8.78 -13.20 -18.62
C HIS A 33 7.34 -13.60 -19.01
N PRO A 34 6.85 -13.25 -20.22
CA PRO A 34 5.43 -13.42 -20.56
C PRO A 34 4.98 -14.90 -20.62
N GLY A 35 5.84 -15.81 -21.08
CA GLY A 35 5.51 -17.23 -21.18
C GLY A 35 5.48 -17.90 -19.82
N GLU A 36 6.54 -17.70 -19.04
CA GLU A 36 6.68 -18.25 -17.69
C GLU A 36 5.58 -17.73 -16.77
N MET A 37 5.26 -16.42 -16.82
CA MET A 37 4.18 -15.87 -16.00
C MET A 37 2.82 -16.48 -16.36
N LYS A 38 2.52 -16.75 -17.64
CA LYS A 38 1.29 -17.46 -18.02
C LYS A 38 1.26 -18.87 -17.46
N GLU A 39 2.34 -19.62 -17.58
CA GLU A 39 2.44 -20.98 -17.06
C GLU A 39 2.33 -21.03 -15.53
N ILE A 40 3.04 -20.14 -14.84
CA ILE A 40 3.03 -20.03 -13.37
C ILE A 40 1.62 -19.65 -12.90
N THR A 41 1.04 -18.57 -13.41
CA THR A 41 -0.28 -18.11 -12.94
C THR A 41 -1.38 -19.13 -13.21
N ALA A 42 -1.31 -19.91 -14.30
CA ALA A 42 -2.21 -21.02 -14.56
C ALA A 42 -2.09 -22.19 -13.57
N ARG A 43 -0.91 -22.39 -12.94
CA ARG A 43 -0.72 -23.39 -11.87
C ARG A 43 -1.27 -22.95 -10.51
N TYR A 44 -1.42 -21.64 -10.28
CA TYR A 44 -1.92 -21.08 -9.02
C TYR A 44 -3.21 -20.26 -9.20
N PRO A 45 -4.28 -20.84 -9.77
CA PRO A 45 -5.54 -20.11 -10.01
C PRO A 45 -6.19 -19.61 -8.70
N GLN A 46 -5.87 -20.21 -7.55
CA GLN A 46 -6.33 -19.75 -6.25
C GLN A 46 -5.75 -18.39 -5.82
N PHE A 47 -4.64 -17.95 -6.41
CA PHE A 47 -4.04 -16.63 -6.18
C PHE A 47 -4.31 -15.65 -7.32
N PHE A 48 -4.41 -16.16 -8.55
CA PHE A 48 -4.45 -15.33 -9.75
C PHE A 48 -5.80 -15.34 -10.48
N GLY A 49 -6.72 -16.23 -10.10
CA GLY A 49 -7.92 -16.50 -10.89
C GLY A 49 -7.56 -16.87 -12.33
N ASP A 50 -8.25 -16.27 -13.29
CA ASP A 50 -8.09 -16.53 -14.72
C ASP A 50 -7.15 -15.53 -15.41
N ILE A 51 -6.27 -14.83 -14.67
CA ILE A 51 -5.41 -13.77 -15.24
C ILE A 51 -4.50 -14.31 -16.36
N SER A 52 -4.09 -15.58 -16.30
CA SER A 52 -3.22 -16.21 -17.31
C SER A 52 -3.83 -16.16 -18.71
N GLU A 53 -5.16 -16.22 -18.81
CA GLU A 53 -5.93 -16.16 -20.05
C GLU A 53 -6.31 -14.73 -20.44
N GLN A 54 -6.45 -13.85 -19.44
CA GLN A 54 -7.00 -12.50 -19.60
C GLN A 54 -5.93 -11.40 -19.67
N TYR A 55 -4.68 -11.68 -19.29
CA TYR A 55 -3.65 -10.65 -19.17
C TYR A 55 -3.35 -10.02 -20.53
N ASN A 56 -3.59 -8.71 -20.60
CA ASN A 56 -3.24 -7.89 -21.74
C ASN A 56 -2.50 -6.63 -21.25
N TYR A 57 -1.21 -6.57 -21.56
CA TYR A 57 -0.31 -5.52 -21.09
C TYR A 57 -0.86 -4.11 -21.31
N ASP A 58 -1.35 -3.80 -22.52
CA ASP A 58 -1.79 -2.44 -22.88
C ASP A 58 -3.05 -2.01 -22.11
N THR A 59 -3.88 -2.96 -21.70
CA THR A 59 -5.12 -2.68 -20.95
C THR A 59 -4.96 -2.75 -19.43
N TYR A 60 -3.96 -3.50 -18.95
CA TYR A 60 -3.71 -3.70 -17.51
C TYR A 60 -2.65 -2.75 -16.95
N THR A 61 -1.84 -2.12 -17.80
CA THR A 61 -0.77 -1.20 -17.38
C THR A 61 -1.35 0.20 -17.17
N PRO A 62 -1.25 0.78 -15.96
CA PRO A 62 -1.70 2.14 -15.72
C PRO A 62 -0.85 3.15 -16.52
N ALA A 63 -1.43 4.32 -16.83
CA ALA A 63 -0.71 5.36 -17.57
C ALA A 63 0.60 5.80 -16.91
N SER A 64 0.67 5.77 -15.57
CA SER A 64 1.88 6.08 -14.80
C SER A 64 3.01 5.06 -14.98
N TYR A 65 2.74 3.89 -15.55
CA TYR A 65 3.71 2.83 -15.73
C TYR A 65 4.34 2.83 -17.13
N HIS A 66 3.88 3.70 -18.02
CA HIS A 66 4.46 3.88 -19.35
C HIS A 66 5.60 4.90 -19.33
N GLU A 67 6.64 4.67 -20.14
CA GLU A 67 7.73 5.62 -20.32
C GLU A 67 7.23 6.99 -20.79
N GLY A 68 7.82 8.05 -20.24
CA GLY A 68 7.47 9.42 -20.59
C GLY A 68 7.15 10.27 -19.37
N SER A 69 6.40 11.34 -19.59
CA SER A 69 6.00 12.26 -18.52
C SER A 69 4.60 12.79 -18.74
N PHE A 70 3.91 13.07 -17.64
CA PHE A 70 2.60 13.69 -17.64
C PHE A 70 2.44 14.56 -16.38
N ALA A 71 1.49 15.49 -16.40
CA ALA A 71 1.09 16.24 -15.22
C ALA A 71 -0.22 15.68 -14.68
N ASP A 72 -0.33 15.51 -13.36
CA ASP A 72 -1.59 15.14 -12.72
C ASP A 72 -2.51 16.35 -12.51
N GLU A 73 -3.68 16.12 -11.90
CA GLU A 73 -4.69 17.15 -11.68
C GLU A 73 -4.24 18.29 -10.75
N TRP A 74 -3.19 18.04 -9.94
CA TRP A 74 -2.58 19.03 -9.07
C TRP A 74 -1.45 19.80 -9.75
N GLY A 75 -1.04 19.40 -10.95
CA GLY A 75 0.08 19.96 -11.69
C GLY A 75 1.43 19.36 -11.29
N CYS A 76 1.47 18.26 -10.53
CA CYS A 76 2.69 17.52 -10.27
C CYS A 76 3.15 16.82 -11.56
N VAL A 77 4.42 16.99 -11.93
CA VAL A 77 4.98 16.32 -13.12
C VAL A 77 5.51 14.96 -12.69
N TRP A 78 4.94 13.92 -13.27
CA TRP A 78 5.34 12.53 -13.13
C TRP A 78 6.25 12.16 -14.31
N SER A 79 7.35 11.47 -14.04
CA SER A 79 8.30 10.99 -15.05
C SER A 79 8.62 9.53 -14.86
N ASN A 80 8.70 8.82 -15.98
CA ASN A 80 9.00 7.41 -16.02
C ASN A 80 10.10 7.15 -17.06
N ILE A 81 11.16 6.48 -16.63
CA ILE A 81 12.29 6.07 -17.48
C ILE A 81 12.38 4.55 -17.66
N GLN A 82 11.43 3.80 -17.11
CA GLN A 82 11.44 2.34 -17.03
C GLN A 82 10.02 1.78 -17.23
N GLU A 83 9.73 1.39 -18.46
CA GLU A 83 8.44 0.82 -18.86
C GLU A 83 8.00 -0.35 -17.96
N GLY A 84 6.76 -0.30 -17.49
CA GLY A 84 6.16 -1.29 -16.61
C GLY A 84 6.52 -1.18 -15.13
N GLN A 85 7.21 -0.12 -14.71
CA GLN A 85 7.36 0.30 -13.31
C GLN A 85 6.69 1.65 -13.10
N GLU A 86 6.31 1.99 -11.87
CA GLU A 86 5.60 3.24 -11.60
C GLU A 86 6.49 4.48 -11.81
N SER A 87 5.90 5.55 -12.34
CA SER A 87 6.53 6.87 -12.47
C SER A 87 6.83 7.51 -11.11
N ILE A 88 7.83 8.40 -11.06
CA ILE A 88 8.12 9.23 -9.89
C ILE A 88 7.78 10.70 -10.16
N VAL A 89 7.49 11.47 -9.10
CA VAL A 89 7.31 12.92 -9.24
C VAL A 89 8.67 13.61 -9.39
N THR A 90 8.81 14.42 -10.44
CA THR A 90 10.03 15.17 -10.77
C THR A 90 9.78 16.68 -10.88
N GLY A 91 8.52 17.12 -10.91
CA GLY A 91 8.15 18.53 -10.93
C GLY A 91 7.09 18.85 -9.88
N HIS A 92 7.40 19.84 -9.05
CA HIS A 92 6.60 20.26 -7.92
C HIS A 92 5.96 21.64 -8.20
N PRO A 93 4.63 21.77 -8.23
CA PRO A 93 3.96 23.03 -8.56
C PRO A 93 4.06 24.08 -7.44
N VAL A 94 4.34 23.67 -6.20
CA VAL A 94 4.41 24.55 -5.02
C VAL A 94 5.88 24.76 -4.62
N LYS A 95 6.53 25.76 -5.21
CA LYS A 95 7.98 26.00 -5.02
C LYS A 95 8.29 26.84 -3.79
N THR A 96 7.33 27.63 -3.32
CA THR A 96 7.46 28.52 -2.17
C THR A 96 6.25 28.43 -1.24
N ARG A 97 6.39 28.93 -0.01
CA ARG A 97 5.26 29.04 0.93
C ARG A 97 4.14 29.97 0.42
N GLU A 98 4.47 30.98 -0.38
CA GLU A 98 3.44 31.85 -0.97
C GLU A 98 2.63 31.09 -2.04
N ASP A 99 3.27 30.17 -2.79
CA ASP A 99 2.56 29.32 -3.75
C ASP A 99 1.48 28.47 -3.06
N ILE A 100 1.69 28.01 -1.82
CA ILE A 100 0.71 27.26 -1.03
C ILE A 100 -0.60 28.04 -0.89
N ARG A 101 -0.51 29.35 -0.60
CA ARG A 101 -1.69 30.20 -0.38
C ARG A 101 -2.52 30.32 -1.65
N SER A 102 -1.84 30.43 -2.79
CA SER A 102 -2.45 30.56 -4.11
C SER A 102 -2.86 29.22 -4.76
N LEU A 103 -2.38 28.09 -4.23
CA LEU A 103 -2.68 26.75 -4.75
C LEU A 103 -4.20 26.53 -4.78
N LYS A 104 -4.72 26.16 -5.95
CA LYS A 104 -6.13 25.83 -6.12
C LYS A 104 -6.35 24.34 -5.90
N ILE A 105 -7.42 24.00 -5.21
CA ILE A 105 -7.89 22.62 -5.13
C ILE A 105 -8.40 22.24 -6.54
N PRO A 106 -7.98 21.11 -7.12
CA PRO A 106 -8.45 20.69 -8.44
C PRO A 106 -9.96 20.50 -8.47
N ASP A 107 -10.57 20.71 -9.63
CA ASP A 107 -12.01 20.48 -9.86
C ASP A 107 -12.35 19.00 -10.12
N ASP A 108 -11.35 18.11 -10.16
CA ASP A 108 -11.56 16.66 -10.39
C ASP A 108 -12.42 16.03 -9.30
N ARG A 109 -13.43 15.23 -9.67
CA ARG A 109 -14.34 14.55 -8.75
C ARG A 109 -14.54 13.09 -9.15
N THR A 110 -13.49 12.45 -9.64
CA THR A 110 -13.57 11.09 -10.20
C THR A 110 -13.63 10.01 -9.13
N GLY A 111 -13.36 10.33 -7.86
CA GLY A 111 -13.19 9.36 -6.79
C GLY A 111 -11.83 8.68 -6.84
N ARG A 112 -10.85 9.29 -7.52
CA ARG A 112 -9.49 8.75 -7.61
C ARG A 112 -8.77 9.00 -6.28
N LEU A 113 -8.33 7.91 -5.65
CA LEU A 113 -7.45 7.92 -4.48
C LEU A 113 -6.14 7.24 -4.89
N PRO A 114 -5.15 8.01 -5.40
CA PRO A 114 -3.90 7.42 -5.83
C PRO A 114 -3.09 6.89 -4.63
N HIS A 115 -2.11 6.04 -4.91
CA HIS A 115 -1.04 5.78 -3.93
C HIS A 115 -0.35 7.11 -3.63
N GLY A 116 -0.28 7.47 -2.35
CA GLY A 116 0.13 8.80 -1.94
C GLY A 116 -0.97 9.85 -2.02
N PHE A 117 -2.18 9.52 -1.54
CA PHE A 117 -3.31 10.46 -1.57
C PHE A 117 -3.14 11.64 -0.59
N MET A 118 -2.47 11.47 0.56
CA MET A 118 -2.45 12.48 1.64
C MET A 118 -1.04 12.97 2.01
N TYR A 119 -0.20 12.17 2.68
CA TYR A 119 1.12 12.58 3.14
C TYR A 119 2.11 12.72 1.97
N LEU A 120 2.26 11.68 1.14
CA LEU A 120 3.10 11.75 -0.06
C LEU A 120 2.62 12.86 -1.00
N ARG A 121 1.30 13.11 -1.10
CA ARG A 121 0.76 14.23 -1.89
C ARG A 121 1.34 15.58 -1.47
N LEU A 122 1.60 15.81 -0.18
CA LEU A 122 2.26 17.04 0.28
C LEU A 122 3.69 17.13 -0.26
N LEU A 123 4.40 15.99 -0.26
CA LEU A 123 5.77 15.89 -0.78
C LEU A 123 5.80 16.06 -2.30
N ASP A 124 4.82 15.51 -3.01
CA ASP A 124 4.68 15.67 -4.46
C ASP A 124 4.40 17.13 -4.85
N LEU A 125 3.57 17.83 -4.06
CA LEU A 125 3.23 19.22 -4.31
C LEU A 125 4.40 20.16 -4.01
N ARG A 126 5.05 19.97 -2.85
CA ARG A 126 6.01 20.90 -2.26
C ARG A 126 7.46 20.57 -2.61
N GLY A 127 7.76 19.32 -2.94
CA GLY A 127 9.10 18.74 -2.95
C GLY A 127 9.49 18.25 -1.56
N PHE A 128 10.19 17.11 -1.50
CA PHE A 128 10.55 16.46 -0.23
C PHE A 128 11.33 17.38 0.71
N GLU A 129 12.42 17.99 0.23
CA GLU A 129 13.30 18.84 1.04
C GLU A 129 12.55 20.03 1.65
N GLU A 130 11.83 20.77 0.80
CA GLU A 130 11.05 21.92 1.21
C GLU A 130 9.91 21.55 2.18
N ALA A 131 9.24 20.42 1.96
CA ALA A 131 8.24 19.91 2.90
C ALA A 131 8.87 19.55 4.25
N MET A 132 10.07 18.96 4.26
CA MET A 132 10.77 18.66 5.52
C MET A 132 11.12 19.94 6.28
N PHE A 133 11.54 21.03 5.60
CA PHE A 133 11.71 22.34 6.22
C PHE A 133 10.38 22.88 6.78
N ASP A 134 9.27 22.75 6.04
CA ASP A 134 7.96 23.21 6.51
C ASP A 134 7.49 22.44 7.76
N PHE A 135 7.72 21.12 7.82
CA PHE A 135 7.48 20.30 9.02
C PHE A 135 8.45 20.62 10.15
N ALA A 136 9.71 20.96 9.86
CA ALA A 136 10.70 21.34 10.85
C ALA A 136 10.35 22.67 11.54
N ASP A 137 10.00 23.68 10.73
CA ASP A 137 9.65 25.03 11.18
C ASP A 137 8.23 25.11 11.73
N GLU A 138 7.37 24.13 11.42
CA GLU A 138 5.93 24.18 11.67
C GLU A 138 5.29 25.44 11.08
N ALA A 139 5.68 25.76 9.85
CA ALA A 139 5.24 26.98 9.16
C ALA A 139 3.70 27.03 9.07
N PRO A 140 3.04 28.18 9.29
CA PRO A 140 1.58 28.27 9.21
C PRO A 140 1.01 27.79 7.86
N GLU A 141 1.76 27.95 6.77
CA GLU A 141 1.37 27.50 5.44
C GLU A 141 1.31 25.97 5.32
N LEU A 142 2.05 25.22 6.14
CA LEU A 142 1.96 23.76 6.17
C LEU A 142 0.52 23.30 6.43
N GLN A 143 -0.15 23.92 7.40
CA GLN A 143 -1.54 23.58 7.71
C GLN A 143 -2.48 23.94 6.56
N ILE A 144 -2.23 25.06 5.85
CA ILE A 144 -3.01 25.45 4.67
C ILE A 144 -2.88 24.39 3.56
N LEU A 145 -1.67 23.88 3.32
CA LEU A 145 -1.44 22.83 2.32
C LEU A 145 -2.15 21.53 2.72
N ILE A 146 -2.01 21.12 3.98
CA ILE A 146 -2.70 19.94 4.53
C ILE A 146 -4.21 20.05 4.37
N ASP A 147 -4.78 21.20 4.73
CA ASP A 147 -6.23 21.41 4.67
C ASP A 147 -6.75 21.35 3.24
N LYS A 148 -6.02 21.91 2.26
CA LYS A 148 -6.38 21.83 0.83
C LYS A 148 -6.38 20.40 0.31
N VAL A 149 -5.33 19.62 0.63
CA VAL A 149 -5.24 18.21 0.21
C VAL A 149 -6.32 17.37 0.90
N LEU A 150 -6.56 17.61 2.18
CA LEU A 150 -7.63 16.93 2.91
C LEU A 150 -9.01 17.27 2.32
N GLU A 151 -9.30 18.54 2.05
CA GLU A 151 -10.58 18.98 1.46
C GLU A 151 -10.83 18.25 0.13
N TYR A 152 -9.83 18.19 -0.74
CA TYR A 152 -9.90 17.42 -1.98
C TYR A 152 -10.21 15.94 -1.72
N ASN A 153 -9.43 15.30 -0.84
CA ASN A 153 -9.56 13.87 -0.55
C ASN A 153 -10.88 13.50 0.11
N MET A 154 -11.47 14.39 0.92
CA MET A 154 -12.79 14.17 1.51
C MET A 154 -13.85 13.99 0.42
N ILE A 155 -13.73 14.72 -0.69
CA ILE A 155 -14.64 14.59 -1.83
C ILE A 155 -14.33 13.33 -2.64
N GLN A 156 -13.05 13.02 -2.86
CA GLN A 156 -12.67 11.78 -3.57
C GLN A 156 -13.15 10.53 -2.81
N VAL A 157 -13.02 10.50 -1.49
CA VAL A 157 -13.49 9.38 -0.66
C VAL A 157 -14.99 9.19 -0.78
N ASP A 158 -15.80 10.26 -0.78
CA ASP A 158 -17.26 10.14 -0.94
C ASP A 158 -17.62 9.48 -2.28
N VAL A 159 -16.97 9.90 -3.37
CA VAL A 159 -17.20 9.31 -4.70
C VAL A 159 -16.68 7.87 -4.77
N ALA A 160 -15.50 7.59 -4.20
CA ALA A 160 -14.89 6.27 -4.19
C ALA A 160 -15.76 5.25 -3.44
N ILE A 161 -16.28 5.63 -2.26
CA ILE A 161 -17.21 4.81 -1.47
C ILE A 161 -18.46 4.47 -2.28
N GLY A 162 -19.02 5.44 -3.00
CA GLY A 162 -20.22 5.22 -3.82
C GLY A 162 -20.00 4.30 -5.02
N LYS A 163 -18.78 4.25 -5.57
CA LYS A 163 -18.40 3.37 -6.69
C LYS A 163 -17.98 1.98 -6.24
N ASN A 164 -17.43 1.86 -5.04
CA ASN A 164 -16.98 0.59 -4.50
C ASN A 164 -18.17 -0.19 -3.92
N SER A 165 -18.56 -1.31 -4.53
CA SER A 165 -19.60 -2.19 -4.00
C SER A 165 -19.10 -3.16 -2.93
N GLY A 166 -17.78 -3.29 -2.75
CA GLY A 166 -17.17 -4.22 -1.80
C GLY A 166 -17.20 -3.74 -0.34
N PRO A 167 -16.91 -4.63 0.62
CA PRO A 167 -16.94 -4.30 2.05
C PRO A 167 -15.69 -3.54 2.54
N VAL A 168 -14.64 -3.43 1.72
CA VAL A 168 -13.36 -2.81 2.08
C VAL A 168 -13.06 -1.64 1.16
N GLN A 169 -12.72 -0.48 1.74
CA GLN A 169 -12.13 0.65 1.03
C GLN A 169 -10.61 0.63 1.23
N TYR A 170 -9.89 0.67 0.12
CA TYR A 170 -8.43 0.63 0.09
C TYR A 170 -7.85 2.04 -0.01
N PHE A 171 -6.76 2.25 0.71
CA PHE A 171 -5.91 3.45 0.69
C PHE A 171 -4.44 3.01 0.57
N GLY A 172 -3.62 3.86 -0.02
CA GLY A 172 -2.16 3.70 -0.08
C GLY A 172 -1.46 5.03 0.11
N ASP A 173 -0.50 5.10 1.04
CA ASP A 173 0.33 6.30 1.30
C ASP A 173 1.56 5.86 2.10
N ASP A 174 2.76 6.11 1.59
CA ASP A 174 3.98 5.62 2.25
C ASP A 174 4.43 6.59 3.33
N LEU A 175 4.17 6.19 4.57
CA LEU A 175 4.39 7.03 5.73
C LEU A 175 5.81 6.90 6.29
N GLY A 176 6.49 5.79 5.99
CA GLY A 176 7.78 5.45 6.57
C GLY A 176 8.97 5.66 5.63
N MET A 177 10.14 5.79 6.24
CA MET A 177 11.44 5.64 5.59
C MET A 177 12.01 4.26 5.92
N GLN A 178 13.22 3.94 5.47
CA GLN A 178 13.86 2.67 5.84
C GLN A 178 14.08 2.53 7.36
N LYS A 179 14.17 3.64 8.10
CA LYS A 179 14.36 3.67 9.56
C LYS A 179 13.50 4.77 10.18
N GLY A 180 12.31 4.41 10.64
CA GLY A 180 11.31 5.31 11.24
C GLY A 180 10.62 6.25 10.24
N LEU A 181 9.96 7.28 10.78
CA LEU A 181 9.23 8.30 10.02
C LEU A 181 10.10 9.51 9.68
N ALA A 182 9.97 10.04 8.46
CA ALA A 182 10.70 11.25 8.05
C ALA A 182 10.38 12.47 8.93
N ILE A 183 9.11 12.65 9.30
CA ILE A 183 8.64 13.75 10.15
C ILE A 183 8.60 13.41 11.65
N GLY A 184 8.87 12.15 12.01
CA GLY A 184 8.71 11.63 13.37
C GLY A 184 7.25 11.46 13.82
N ARG A 185 7.03 10.60 14.82
CA ARG A 185 5.69 10.27 15.33
C ARG A 185 4.90 11.48 15.81
N ASP A 186 5.51 12.40 16.54
CA ASP A 186 4.80 13.54 17.14
C ASP A 186 4.18 14.46 16.08
N LYS A 187 4.92 14.74 15.00
CA LYS A 187 4.40 15.54 13.88
C LYS A 187 3.37 14.76 13.07
N TRP A 188 3.57 13.45 12.88
CA TRP A 188 2.56 12.63 12.22
C TRP A 188 1.24 12.64 13.01
N VAL A 189 1.30 12.50 14.34
CA VAL A 189 0.12 12.57 15.22
C VAL A 189 -0.53 13.95 15.18
N LYS A 190 0.26 15.03 15.15
CA LYS A 190 -0.24 16.41 15.08
C LYS A 190 -0.95 16.71 13.75
N TYR A 191 -0.33 16.35 12.64
CA TYR A 191 -0.73 16.83 11.31
C TYR A 191 -1.47 15.78 10.47
N MET A 192 -1.01 14.53 10.45
CA MET A 192 -1.56 13.49 9.58
C MET A 192 -2.71 12.72 10.23
N LYS A 193 -2.57 12.29 11.50
CA LYS A 193 -3.62 11.52 12.20
C LYS A 193 -5.02 12.15 12.11
N PRO A 194 -5.22 13.47 12.26
CA PRO A 194 -6.54 14.08 12.11
C PRO A 194 -7.12 13.95 10.69
N CYS A 195 -6.27 14.03 9.67
CA CYS A 195 -6.67 13.88 8.27
C CYS A 195 -7.17 12.46 8.01
N PHE A 196 -6.38 11.47 8.42
CA PHE A 196 -6.71 10.05 8.29
C PHE A 196 -8.00 9.70 9.05
N THR A 197 -8.15 10.23 10.27
CA THR A 197 -9.35 10.02 11.09
C THR A 197 -10.62 10.51 10.38
N LYS A 198 -10.58 11.71 9.78
CA LYS A 198 -11.73 12.27 9.05
C LYS A 198 -12.09 11.44 7.82
N LEU A 199 -11.09 10.98 7.06
CA LEU A 199 -11.30 10.18 5.85
C LEU A 199 -11.83 8.78 6.19
N TYR A 200 -11.23 8.11 7.17
CA TYR A 200 -11.65 6.78 7.61
C TYR A 200 -13.04 6.81 8.23
N LYS A 201 -13.41 7.89 8.94
CA LYS A 201 -14.77 8.05 9.45
C LYS A 201 -15.82 7.96 8.33
N LYS A 202 -15.60 8.58 7.16
CA LYS A 202 -16.54 8.49 6.03
C LYS A 202 -16.75 7.03 5.57
N VAL A 203 -15.68 6.25 5.54
CA VAL A 203 -15.73 4.83 5.17
C VAL A 203 -16.54 4.03 6.19
N HIS A 204 -16.29 4.26 7.48
CA HIS A 204 -17.03 3.61 8.57
C HIS A 204 -18.51 4.00 8.61
N ASP A 205 -18.83 5.27 8.39
CA ASP A 205 -20.21 5.77 8.31
C ASP A 205 -20.98 5.11 7.15
N ALA A 206 -20.27 4.68 6.10
CA ALA A 206 -20.81 3.90 5.00
C ALA A 206 -20.85 2.37 5.25
N GLY A 207 -20.51 1.92 6.46
CA GLY A 207 -20.53 0.51 6.85
C GLY A 207 -19.41 -0.34 6.26
N LYS A 208 -18.30 0.28 5.82
CA LYS A 208 -17.16 -0.40 5.19
C LYS A 208 -15.95 -0.44 6.11
N LEU A 209 -15.04 -1.37 5.82
CA LEU A 209 -13.74 -1.49 6.49
C LEU A 209 -12.67 -0.69 5.74
N VAL A 210 -11.68 -0.20 6.47
CA VAL A 210 -10.52 0.54 5.96
C VAL A 210 -9.30 -0.38 5.88
N TYR A 211 -8.72 -0.49 4.69
CA TYR A 211 -7.41 -1.09 4.45
C TYR A 211 -6.41 0.01 4.09
N MET A 212 -5.24 0.00 4.73
CA MET A 212 -4.18 0.98 4.51
C MET A 212 -2.87 0.30 4.11
N HIS A 213 -2.44 0.49 2.86
CA HIS A 213 -1.10 0.15 2.41
C HIS A 213 -0.12 1.28 2.71
N THR A 214 1.06 0.94 3.20
CA THR A 214 2.14 1.90 3.46
C THR A 214 3.47 1.18 3.50
N ASP A 215 4.42 1.70 2.72
CA ASP A 215 5.80 1.29 2.79
C ASP A 215 6.57 1.99 3.92
N GLY A 216 7.78 1.47 4.18
CA GLY A 216 8.69 1.97 5.20
C GLY A 216 8.41 1.48 6.62
N CYS A 217 9.23 1.98 7.54
CA CYS A 217 9.23 1.62 8.95
C CYS A 217 8.23 2.50 9.71
N ILE A 218 7.08 1.92 10.05
CA ILE A 218 5.92 2.64 10.61
C ILE A 218 5.37 2.02 11.90
N TRP A 219 6.04 1.00 12.46
CA TRP A 219 5.58 0.31 13.67
C TRP A 219 5.28 1.26 14.84
N GLU A 220 5.94 2.42 14.91
CA GLU A 220 5.72 3.43 15.94
C GLU A 220 4.35 4.14 15.85
N ILE A 221 3.77 4.25 14.64
CA ILE A 221 2.46 4.88 14.41
C ILE A 221 1.34 3.90 14.07
N MET A 222 1.61 2.59 13.98
CA MET A 222 0.55 1.60 13.78
C MET A 222 -0.58 1.70 14.84
N PRO A 223 -0.30 1.90 16.14
CA PRO A 223 -1.36 2.16 17.13
C PRO A 223 -2.16 3.44 16.82
N ASP A 224 -1.50 4.50 16.35
CA ASP A 224 -2.16 5.76 16.00
C ASP A 224 -3.03 5.62 14.74
N LEU A 225 -2.59 4.85 13.75
CA LEU A 225 -3.40 4.47 12.59
C LEU A 225 -4.63 3.66 13.03
N LYS A 226 -4.48 2.74 14.00
CA LYS A 226 -5.59 2.00 14.58
C LYS A 226 -6.60 2.91 15.26
N GLU A 227 -6.13 3.86 16.05
CA GLU A 227 -6.97 4.88 16.68
C GLU A 227 -7.65 5.79 15.64
N ALA A 228 -6.98 6.11 14.53
CA ALA A 228 -7.58 6.87 13.43
C ALA A 228 -8.68 6.09 12.69
N GLY A 229 -8.76 4.77 12.88
CA GLY A 229 -9.83 3.94 12.35
C GLY A 229 -9.40 2.93 11.29
N VAL A 230 -8.11 2.65 11.08
CA VAL A 230 -7.73 1.56 10.17
C VAL A 230 -8.22 0.21 10.70
N ASN A 231 -8.75 -0.64 9.82
CA ASN A 231 -9.09 -2.02 10.18
C ASN A 231 -7.91 -2.96 9.95
N MET A 232 -7.16 -2.78 8.85
CA MET A 232 -5.97 -3.55 8.55
C MET A 232 -4.90 -2.69 7.87
N VAL A 233 -3.65 -2.87 8.31
CA VAL A 233 -2.47 -2.21 7.72
C VAL A 233 -1.73 -3.22 6.85
N ASN A 234 -1.12 -2.77 5.76
CA ASN A 234 -0.23 -3.57 4.94
C ASN A 234 1.20 -3.02 5.00
N PRO A 235 1.98 -3.46 6.00
CA PRO A 235 3.34 -2.97 6.21
C PRO A 235 4.40 -3.87 5.57
N GLN A 236 5.51 -3.26 5.17
CA GLN A 236 6.72 -3.97 4.72
C GLN A 236 7.40 -4.75 5.86
N TYR A 237 7.71 -6.03 5.61
CA TYR A 237 8.46 -6.87 6.54
C TYR A 237 9.81 -6.26 6.93
N ARG A 238 10.67 -5.96 5.94
CA ARG A 238 12.08 -5.62 6.18
C ARG A 238 12.25 -4.33 6.99
N ALA A 239 11.50 -3.28 6.63
CA ALA A 239 11.62 -1.98 7.28
C ALA A 239 11.07 -2.00 8.72
N ASN A 240 10.03 -2.79 9.00
CA ASN A 240 9.41 -2.85 10.32
C ASN A 240 10.09 -3.86 11.26
N GLY A 241 10.56 -4.99 10.72
CA GLY A 241 11.13 -6.10 11.46
C GLY A 241 10.06 -6.95 12.15
N LEU A 242 10.22 -8.28 12.09
CA LEU A 242 9.22 -9.23 12.59
C LEU A 242 8.90 -9.04 14.08
N ASP A 243 9.92 -8.82 14.92
CA ASP A 243 9.74 -8.63 16.38
C ASP A 243 8.84 -7.43 16.71
N ASN A 244 9.02 -6.31 15.99
CA ASN A 244 8.18 -5.13 16.18
C ASN A 244 6.75 -5.41 15.73
N LEU A 245 6.58 -6.08 14.58
CA LEU A 245 5.26 -6.45 14.06
C LEU A 245 4.52 -7.39 15.01
N VAL A 246 5.20 -8.40 15.57
CA VAL A 246 4.61 -9.30 16.58
C VAL A 246 4.21 -8.49 17.82
N ARG A 247 5.09 -7.65 18.34
CA ARG A 247 4.85 -6.84 19.55
C ARG A 247 3.67 -5.89 19.40
N VAL A 248 3.57 -5.22 18.25
CA VAL A 248 2.61 -4.13 18.01
C VAL A 248 1.29 -4.65 17.45
N CYS A 249 1.32 -5.65 16.56
CA CYS A 249 0.16 -6.03 15.76
C CYS A 249 -0.52 -7.33 16.19
N LYS A 250 0.24 -8.35 16.63
CA LYS A 250 -0.33 -9.69 16.88
C LYS A 250 -1.47 -9.62 17.91
N GLY A 251 -2.69 -9.97 17.46
CA GLY A 251 -3.92 -9.94 18.26
C GLY A 251 -4.46 -8.54 18.59
N LYS A 252 -3.90 -7.47 18.01
CA LYS A 252 -4.25 -6.07 18.30
C LYS A 252 -4.62 -5.28 17.05
N ILE A 253 -3.79 -5.39 16.02
CA ILE A 253 -3.92 -4.67 14.75
C ILE A 253 -3.80 -5.71 13.63
N PRO A 254 -4.88 -5.99 12.90
CA PRO A 254 -4.80 -6.84 11.72
C PRO A 254 -3.77 -6.30 10.74
N ILE A 255 -2.92 -7.18 10.21
CA ILE A 255 -1.96 -6.83 9.17
C ILE A 255 -2.06 -7.77 7.98
N ASN A 256 -1.95 -7.22 6.78
CA ASN A 256 -1.60 -7.98 5.59
C ASN A 256 -0.09 -7.82 5.42
N LEU A 257 0.71 -8.78 5.89
CA LEU A 257 2.16 -8.61 5.91
C LEU A 257 2.72 -8.65 4.50
N ASP A 258 3.39 -7.59 4.08
CA ASP A 258 4.15 -7.60 2.84
C ASP A 258 5.50 -8.28 3.04
N LEU A 259 5.69 -9.42 2.37
CA LEU A 259 6.92 -10.20 2.45
C LEU A 259 8.12 -9.40 1.93
N ASP A 260 9.33 -9.87 2.25
CA ASP A 260 10.55 -9.11 1.99
C ASP A 260 10.91 -9.06 0.50
N ARG A 261 10.37 -8.08 -0.22
CA ARG A 261 10.63 -7.85 -1.65
C ARG A 261 12.11 -7.66 -1.97
N GLN A 262 12.87 -7.03 -1.07
CA GLN A 262 14.31 -6.78 -1.28
C GLN A 262 15.14 -8.07 -1.14
N PHE A 263 14.60 -9.08 -0.46
CA PHE A 263 15.23 -10.39 -0.34
C PHE A 263 14.98 -11.30 -1.55
N LEU A 264 13.79 -11.21 -2.16
CA LEU A 264 13.36 -12.13 -3.23
C LEU A 264 14.38 -12.28 -4.38
N PRO A 265 14.97 -11.20 -4.96
CA PRO A 265 15.90 -11.34 -6.09
C PRO A 265 17.16 -12.16 -5.78
N PHE A 266 17.50 -12.30 -4.50
CA PHE A 266 18.72 -12.97 -4.03
C PHE A 266 18.44 -14.27 -3.28
N ALA A 267 17.17 -14.65 -3.16
CA ALA A 267 16.76 -15.80 -2.38
C ALA A 267 17.07 -17.12 -3.09
N THR A 268 17.03 -18.20 -2.31
CA THR A 268 16.91 -19.58 -2.79
C THR A 268 15.51 -20.11 -2.48
N PRO A 269 15.02 -21.15 -3.17
CA PRO A 269 13.72 -21.74 -2.85
C PRO A 269 13.57 -22.13 -1.36
N SER A 270 14.62 -22.71 -0.76
CA SER A 270 14.62 -23.06 0.67
C SER A 270 14.51 -21.83 1.58
N SER A 271 15.23 -20.76 1.25
CA SER A 271 15.23 -19.56 2.09
C SER A 271 13.93 -18.75 1.96
N ILE A 272 13.22 -18.88 0.83
CA ILE A 272 11.85 -18.37 0.68
C ILE A 272 10.88 -19.14 1.58
N GLU A 273 10.98 -20.47 1.57
CA GLU A 273 10.15 -21.32 2.42
C GLU A 273 10.34 -20.95 3.91
N ASP A 274 11.59 -20.80 4.36
CA ASP A 274 11.89 -20.39 5.72
C ASP A 274 11.32 -19.01 6.05
N HIS A 275 11.47 -18.03 5.15
CA HIS A 275 10.92 -16.68 5.33
C HIS A 275 9.40 -16.68 5.50
N VAL A 276 8.68 -17.40 4.63
CA VAL A 276 7.21 -17.51 4.70
C VAL A 276 6.79 -18.21 5.98
N ARG A 277 7.43 -19.34 6.32
CA ARG A 277 7.15 -20.11 7.53
C ARG A 277 7.35 -19.27 8.79
N GLU A 278 8.50 -18.59 8.93
CA GLU A 278 8.83 -17.77 10.09
C GLU A 278 7.81 -16.65 10.31
N CYS A 279 7.45 -15.94 9.24
CA CYS A 279 6.44 -14.87 9.30
C CYS A 279 5.09 -15.41 9.78
N ILE A 280 4.64 -16.53 9.22
CA ILE A 280 3.33 -17.12 9.54
C ILE A 280 3.32 -17.69 10.96
N GLU A 281 4.31 -18.49 11.35
CA GLU A 281 4.41 -19.06 12.72
C GLU A 281 4.44 -17.94 13.77
N ALA A 282 5.18 -16.86 13.52
CA ALA A 282 5.31 -15.75 14.44
C ALA A 282 4.01 -14.94 14.61
N LEU A 283 3.24 -14.72 13.53
CA LEU A 283 2.09 -13.79 13.54
C LEU A 283 0.73 -14.47 13.58
N TYR A 284 0.63 -15.75 13.21
CA TYR A 284 -0.65 -16.45 13.08
C TYR A 284 -1.44 -16.50 14.38
N LEU A 285 -2.75 -16.36 14.24
CA LEU A 285 -3.77 -16.64 15.25
C LEU A 285 -4.97 -17.32 14.57
N PRO A 286 -5.57 -18.35 15.19
CA PRO A 286 -6.76 -19.00 14.63
C PRO A 286 -7.97 -18.07 14.45
N SER A 287 -8.04 -16.98 15.22
CA SER A 287 -9.10 -15.98 15.09
C SER A 287 -8.95 -15.10 13.86
N GLY A 288 -7.76 -14.96 13.28
CA GLY A 288 -7.48 -14.03 12.18
C GLY A 288 -6.47 -12.95 12.59
N GLY A 289 -6.51 -11.79 11.92
CA GLY A 289 -5.56 -10.69 12.11
C GLY A 289 -4.29 -10.77 11.26
N LEU A 290 -4.14 -11.81 10.44
CA LEU A 290 -3.03 -11.97 9.51
C LEU A 290 -3.58 -12.24 8.11
N GLY A 291 -3.12 -11.46 7.14
CA GLY A 291 -3.02 -11.80 5.74
C GLY A 291 -1.55 -11.74 5.31
N ILE A 292 -1.23 -12.29 4.15
CA ILE A 292 0.10 -12.16 3.53
C ILE A 292 -0.04 -11.51 2.16
N SER A 293 0.79 -10.51 1.88
CA SER A 293 0.98 -9.97 0.53
C SER A 293 2.38 -10.29 0.00
N LEU A 294 2.44 -10.50 -1.31
CA LEU A 294 3.68 -10.66 -2.06
C LEU A 294 3.59 -9.79 -3.30
N GLU A 295 4.54 -8.88 -3.50
CA GLU A 295 4.68 -8.17 -4.76
C GLU A 295 5.91 -8.69 -5.51
N LEU A 296 5.74 -8.91 -6.81
CA LEU A 296 6.74 -9.49 -7.68
C LEU A 296 7.15 -8.50 -8.76
N GLY A 297 8.43 -8.13 -8.72
CA GLY A 297 9.09 -7.28 -9.71
C GLY A 297 9.83 -8.08 -10.78
N GLN A 298 10.28 -7.37 -11.83
CA GLN A 298 11.04 -7.94 -12.96
C GLN A 298 12.42 -8.51 -12.56
N ASP A 299 12.90 -8.18 -11.37
CA ASP A 299 14.14 -8.62 -10.76
C ASP A 299 14.03 -9.98 -10.07
N VAL A 300 12.81 -10.49 -9.84
CA VAL A 300 12.58 -11.83 -9.27
C VAL A 300 12.54 -12.88 -10.38
N SER A 301 13.31 -13.96 -10.23
CA SER A 301 13.35 -15.03 -11.24
C SER A 301 12.07 -15.90 -11.21
N PRO A 302 11.67 -16.51 -12.34
CA PRO A 302 10.54 -17.45 -12.38
C PRO A 302 10.63 -18.59 -11.35
N GLU A 303 11.83 -19.10 -11.07
CA GLU A 303 12.06 -20.14 -10.05
C GLU A 303 11.70 -19.65 -8.65
N ILE A 304 12.11 -18.42 -8.30
CA ILE A 304 11.81 -17.83 -6.99
C ILE A 304 10.34 -17.43 -6.88
N ILE A 305 9.72 -16.98 -7.97
CA ILE A 305 8.28 -16.75 -8.03
C ILE A 305 7.53 -18.05 -7.72
N GLU A 306 7.82 -19.14 -8.43
CA GLU A 306 7.19 -20.44 -8.22
C GLU A 306 7.39 -20.92 -6.77
N ALA A 307 8.62 -20.82 -6.25
CA ALA A 307 8.93 -21.20 -4.87
C ALA A 307 8.13 -20.38 -3.84
N SER A 308 7.96 -19.09 -4.09
CA SER A 308 7.17 -18.20 -3.22
C SER A 308 5.69 -18.57 -3.21
N LEU A 309 5.12 -18.86 -4.39
CA LEU A 309 3.73 -19.27 -4.52
C LEU A 309 3.48 -20.66 -3.90
N ALA A 310 4.39 -21.61 -4.11
CA ALA A 310 4.33 -22.93 -3.48
C ALA A 310 4.40 -22.84 -1.95
N ALA A 311 5.30 -22.02 -1.41
CA ALA A 311 5.39 -21.78 0.03
C ALA A 311 4.10 -21.14 0.57
N LEU A 312 3.58 -20.10 -0.08
CA LEU A 312 2.33 -19.45 0.32
C LEU A 312 1.14 -20.41 0.29
N GLU A 313 1.04 -21.25 -0.75
CA GLU A 313 -0.02 -22.26 -0.82
C GLU A 313 0.10 -23.30 0.28
N LYS A 314 1.32 -23.72 0.63
CA LYS A 314 1.53 -24.64 1.75
C LYS A 314 1.14 -24.00 3.09
N TYR A 315 1.66 -22.81 3.39
CA TYR A 315 1.55 -22.22 4.74
C TYR A 315 0.27 -21.40 4.97
N ARG A 316 -0.50 -21.03 3.93
CA ARG A 316 -1.83 -20.41 4.16
C ARG A 316 -2.80 -21.33 4.91
N HIS A 317 -2.54 -22.64 4.91
CA HIS A 317 -3.29 -23.66 5.64
C HIS A 317 -2.73 -23.92 7.04
N TYR A 318 -1.71 -23.20 7.50
CA TYR A 318 -1.14 -23.35 8.83
C TYR A 318 -2.20 -23.12 9.92
N LYS A 319 -2.22 -24.00 10.94
CA LYS A 319 -3.22 -23.98 12.03
C LYS A 319 -2.63 -23.97 13.45
N GLY A 320 -1.32 -23.80 13.60
CA GLY A 320 -0.61 -23.94 14.88
C GLY A 320 0.09 -25.28 14.97
#